data_AF-A0A1R3FY22-F1
#
_entry.id   AF-A0A1R3FY22-F1
#
_cell.length_a   1.000
_cell.length_b   1.000
_cell.length_c   1.000
_cell.angle_alpha   90.00
_cell.angle_beta   90.00
_cell.angle_gamma   90.00
#
_symmetry.space_group_name_H-M   'P 1'
#
loop_
_entity.id
_entity.type
_entity.pdbx_description
1 polymer ?
#
loop_
_entity_poly.entity_id
_entity_poly.type
_entity_poly.pdbx_seq_one_letter_code
_entity_poly.pdbx_strand_id
1 'polypeptide(L)'
;MSQLCRIFKSRISGCADFPSKSRALGALIHGYVCKLGLERENVVVGTALMEMYAKCRQVEVAKLVFDEMEVKNSVSWNTMIDGVYEEW
;
A
#
# COMPACT_ATOMS: atom_id res chain seq x y z
N MET A 1 -15.95 -2.55 8.75
CA MET A 1 -14.51 -2.46 8.41
C MET A 1 -14.20 -3.57 7.43
N SER A 2 -14.05 -3.21 6.16
CA SER A 2 -14.29 -4.03 4.97
C SER A 2 -13.39 -5.27 4.87
N GLN A 3 -13.99 -6.39 4.45
CA GLN A 3 -13.34 -7.70 4.21
C GLN A 3 -12.08 -7.63 3.32
N LEU A 4 -11.94 -6.58 2.50
CA LEU A 4 -10.73 -6.29 1.73
C LEU A 4 -9.46 -6.15 2.60
N CYS A 5 -9.55 -5.46 3.75
CA CYS A 5 -8.42 -5.26 4.65
C CYS A 5 -7.92 -6.60 5.26
N ARG A 6 -8.82 -7.57 5.47
CA ARG A 6 -8.46 -8.92 5.95
C ARG A 6 -7.77 -9.77 4.88
N ILE A 7 -8.19 -9.67 3.61
CA ILE A 7 -7.55 -10.40 2.51
C ILE A 7 -6.12 -9.90 2.28
N PHE A 8 -5.91 -8.58 2.36
CA PHE A 8 -4.57 -7.99 2.26
C PHE A 8 -3.68 -8.36 3.47
N LYS A 9 -4.20 -8.28 4.70
CA LYS A 9 -3.41 -8.53 5.91
C LYS A 9 -3.10 -10.02 6.17
N SER A 10 -4.05 -10.94 5.93
CA SER A 10 -3.85 -12.36 6.23
C SER A 10 -2.93 -13.09 5.25
N ARG A 11 -2.76 -12.57 4.02
CA ARG A 11 -1.79 -13.10 3.06
C ARG A 11 -0.37 -12.58 3.31
N ILE A 12 -0.23 -11.40 3.93
CA ILE A 12 1.07 -10.79 4.24
C ILE A 12 1.66 -11.32 5.55
N SER A 13 0.83 -11.71 6.53
CA SER A 13 1.32 -12.19 7.84
C SER A 13 1.69 -13.68 7.90
N GLY A 14 1.55 -14.40 6.79
CA GLY A 14 1.77 -15.85 6.71
C GLY A 14 3.01 -16.21 5.90
N CYS A 15 4.17 -15.67 6.27
CA CYS A 15 5.49 -16.27 6.00
C CYS A 15 6.56 -15.41 6.67
N ALA A 16 7.23 -15.96 7.68
CA ALA A 16 8.34 -15.37 8.40
C ALA A 16 9.64 -15.23 7.57
N ASP A 17 9.53 -15.20 6.24
CA ASP A 17 10.62 -15.03 5.27
C ASP A 17 10.21 -13.97 4.22
N PHE A 18 10.25 -12.69 4.59
CA PHE A 18 9.82 -11.57 3.73
C PHE A 18 11.03 -10.77 3.27
N PRO A 19 11.41 -10.88 1.98
CA PRO A 19 11.16 -9.71 1.11
C PRO A 19 10.86 -10.00 -0.38
N SER A 20 11.06 -11.20 -0.94
CA SER A 20 11.05 -11.37 -2.42
C SER A 20 9.67 -11.69 -3.02
N LYS A 21 8.94 -12.66 -2.44
CA LYS A 21 7.66 -13.14 -3.02
C LYS A 21 6.52 -12.12 -2.91
N SER A 22 6.46 -11.35 -1.83
CA SER A 22 5.40 -10.36 -1.66
C SER A 22 5.58 -9.10 -2.51
N ARG A 23 6.82 -8.73 -2.84
CA ARG A 23 7.09 -7.62 -3.78
C ARG A 23 6.57 -7.95 -5.18
N ALA A 24 6.81 -9.18 -5.65
CA ALA A 24 6.34 -9.63 -6.97
C ALA A 24 4.80 -9.62 -7.05
N LEU A 25 4.12 -10.11 -6.01
CA LEU A 25 2.66 -10.08 -5.95
C LEU A 25 2.13 -8.64 -5.82
N GLY A 26 2.78 -7.80 -5.00
CA GLY A 26 2.44 -6.38 -4.85
C GLY A 26 2.56 -5.62 -6.17
N ALA A 27 3.60 -5.89 -6.96
CA ALA A 27 3.77 -5.29 -8.29
C ALA A 27 2.69 -5.72 -9.29
N LEU A 28 2.28 -6.99 -9.29
CA LEU A 28 1.17 -7.47 -10.13
C LEU A 28 -0.15 -6.79 -9.75
N ILE A 29 -0.43 -6.68 -8.45
CA ILE A 29 -1.63 -5.99 -7.94
C ILE A 29 -1.58 -4.51 -8.30
N HIS A 30 -0.43 -3.85 -8.12
CA HIS A 30 -0.26 -2.45 -8.46
C HIS A 30 -0.50 -2.21 -9.96
N GLY A 31 0.07 -3.03 -10.85
CA GLY A 31 -0.18 -2.92 -12.29
C GLY A 31 -1.65 -3.08 -12.67
N TYR A 32 -2.38 -3.99 -12.00
CA TYR A 32 -3.81 -4.15 -12.21
C TYR A 32 -4.62 -2.94 -11.72
N VAL A 33 -4.26 -2.40 -10.55
CA VAL A 33 -4.88 -1.23 -9.95
C VAL A 33 -4.65 0.02 -10.81
N CYS A 34 -3.41 0.30 -11.23
CA CYS A 34 -3.08 1.41 -12.12
C CYS A 34 -3.81 1.36 -13.46
N LYS A 35 -3.95 0.16 -14.03
CA LYS A 35 -4.71 -0.01 -15.27
C LYS A 35 -6.18 0.41 -15.12
N LEU A 36 -6.72 0.31 -13.91
CA LEU A 36 -8.09 0.68 -13.58
C LEU A 36 -8.19 2.08 -12.96
N GLY A 37 -7.08 2.77 -12.69
CA GLY A 37 -7.03 4.08 -12.01
C GLY A 37 -7.52 4.08 -10.56
N LEU A 38 -7.68 2.89 -9.96
CA LEU A 38 -8.32 2.75 -8.65
C LEU A 38 -7.48 3.31 -7.50
N GLU A 39 -6.15 3.37 -7.65
CA GLU A 39 -5.25 4.01 -6.69
C GLU A 39 -5.52 5.51 -6.56
N ARG A 40 -5.99 6.15 -7.63
CA ARG A 40 -6.26 7.59 -7.66
C ARG A 40 -7.65 7.92 -7.14
N GLU A 41 -8.65 7.18 -7.62
CA GLU A 41 -10.07 7.42 -7.33
C GLU A 41 -10.54 6.84 -5.99
N ASN A 42 -9.87 5.78 -5.49
CA ASN A 42 -10.29 5.08 -4.28
C ASN A 42 -9.25 5.18 -3.17
N VAL A 43 -9.56 6.01 -2.16
CA VAL A 43 -8.70 6.25 -1.00
C VAL A 43 -8.29 4.98 -0.26
N VAL A 44 -9.15 3.96 -0.22
CA VAL A 44 -8.85 2.69 0.46
C VAL A 44 -7.80 1.90 -0.31
N VAL A 45 -7.87 1.91 -1.64
CA VAL A 45 -6.92 1.21 -2.51
C VAL A 45 -5.57 1.92 -2.49
N GLY A 46 -5.55 3.25 -2.63
CA GLY A 46 -4.33 4.05 -2.53
C GLY A 46 -3.62 3.85 -1.19
N THR A 47 -4.35 3.93 -0.07
CA THR A 47 -3.79 3.71 1.27
C THR A 47 -3.22 2.29 1.45
N ALA A 48 -3.87 1.26 0.91
CA ALA A 48 -3.37 -0.11 0.98
C ALA A 48 -2.09 -0.33 0.14
N LEU A 49 -1.98 0.32 -1.01
CA LEU A 49 -0.76 0.29 -1.82
C LEU A 49 0.40 1.01 -1.10
N MET A 50 0.14 2.15 -0.47
CA MET A 50 1.13 2.86 0.35
C MET A 50 1.67 1.97 1.48
N GLU A 51 0.77 1.32 2.25
CA GLU A 51 1.18 0.43 3.35
C GLU A 51 2.03 -0.75 2.84
N MET A 52 1.72 -1.28 1.66
CA MET A 52 2.50 -2.35 1.03
C MET A 52 3.92 -1.87 0.68
N TYR A 53 4.04 -0.69 0.08
CA TYR A 53 5.33 -0.10 -0.29
C TYR A 53 6.17 0.31 0.92
N ALA A 54 5.55 0.89 1.96
CA ALA A 54 6.22 1.20 3.23
C ALA A 54 6.80 -0.06 3.88
N LYS A 55 6.03 -1.14 3.98
CA LYS A 55 6.51 -2.44 4.51
C LYS A 55 7.59 -3.09 3.67
N CYS A 56 7.70 -2.73 2.39
CA CYS A 56 8.76 -3.18 1.51
C CYS A 56 10.02 -2.30 1.56
N ARG A 57 10.09 -1.32 2.48
CA ARG A 57 11.16 -0.30 2.56
C ARG A 57 11.33 0.47 1.25
N GLN A 58 10.21 0.82 0.63
CA GLN A 58 10.13 1.61 -0.61
C GLN A 58 9.25 2.84 -0.36
N VAL A 59 9.62 3.65 0.63
CA VAL A 59 8.80 4.79 1.08
C VAL A 59 8.67 5.85 -0.01
N GLU A 60 9.66 6.00 -0.89
CA GLU A 60 9.57 6.90 -2.04
C GLU A 60 8.42 6.50 -2.98
N VAL A 61 8.22 5.20 -3.18
CA VAL A 61 7.12 4.69 -4.02
C VAL A 61 5.78 4.85 -3.29
N ALA A 62 5.74 4.62 -1.98
CA ALA A 62 4.54 4.89 -1.17
C ALA A 62 4.15 6.38 -1.27
N LYS A 63 5.12 7.29 -1.23
CA LYS A 63 4.90 8.73 -1.38
C LYS A 63 4.37 9.09 -2.76
N LEU A 64 4.89 8.51 -3.83
CA LEU A 64 4.37 8.73 -5.18
C LEU A 64 2.89 8.33 -5.29
N VAL A 65 2.53 7.16 -4.75
CA VAL A 65 1.12 6.71 -4.72
C VAL A 65 0.26 7.72 -3.94
N PHE A 66 0.73 8.17 -2.78
CA PHE A 66 0.02 9.18 -1.99
C PHE A 66 -0.17 10.48 -2.77
N ASP A 67 0.88 10.98 -3.43
CA ASP A 67 0.83 12.23 -4.19
C ASP A 67 -0.18 12.14 -5.34
N GLU A 68 -0.27 10.99 -6.01
CA GLU A 68 -1.21 10.74 -7.12
C GLU A 68 -2.68 10.53 -6.69
N MET A 69 -2.97 10.28 -5.41
CA MET A 69 -4.35 10.13 -4.92
C MET A 69 -5.14 11.45 -5.03
N GLU A 70 -6.31 11.40 -5.65
CA GLU A 70 -7.21 12.56 -5.79
C GLU A 70 -7.89 12.94 -4.48
N VAL A 71 -8.21 11.93 -3.67
CA VAL A 71 -8.86 12.10 -2.37
C VAL A 71 -8.01 11.46 -1.27
N LYS A 72 -7.65 12.27 -0.28
CA LYS A 72 -6.88 11.87 0.90
C LYS A 72 -7.73 12.05 2.15
N ASN A 73 -7.65 11.12 3.09
CA ASN A 73 -8.32 11.18 4.39
C ASN A 73 -7.34 10.99 5.54
N SER A 74 -7.83 11.11 6.78
CA SER A 74 -7.02 10.98 8.00
C SER A 74 -6.25 9.66 8.06
N VAL A 75 -6.82 8.57 7.52
CA VAL A 75 -6.15 7.26 7.48
C VAL A 75 -4.97 7.29 6.52
N SER A 76 -5.15 7.80 5.30
CA SER A 76 -4.06 7.90 4.31
C SER A 76 -2.90 8.78 4.80
N TRP A 77 -3.20 9.87 5.51
CA TRP A 77 -2.19 10.73 6.13
C TRP A 77 -1.42 10.01 7.23
N ASN A 78 -2.13 9.33 8.14
CA ASN A 78 -1.51 8.55 9.21
C ASN A 78 -0.63 7.44 8.62
N THR A 79 -1.08 6.75 7.58
CA THR A 79 -0.29 5.70 6.91
C THR A 79 0.98 6.26 6.27
N MET A 80 0.93 7.44 5.65
CA MET A 80 2.14 8.07 5.09
C MET A 80 3.14 8.43 6.20
N ILE A 81 2.64 9.01 7.28
CA ILE A 81 3.44 9.44 8.42
C ILE A 81 4.08 8.23 9.13
N ASP A 82 3.29 7.19 9.41
CA ASP A 82 3.76 5.94 10.02
C ASP A 82 4.83 5.26 9.14
N GLY A 83 4.61 5.22 7.82
CA GLY A 83 5.57 4.65 6.88
C GLY A 83 6.90 5.39 6.82
N VAL A 84 6.90 6.71 7.04
CA VAL A 84 8.13 7.53 7.12
C VAL A 84 8.83 7.36 8.48
N TYR A 85 8.08 7.18 9.57
CA TYR A 85 8.68 6.97 10.90
C TYR A 85 9.38 5.61 11.03
N GLU A 86 8.93 4.57 10.34
CA GLU A 86 9.60 3.24 10.38
C GLU A 86 10.96 3.20 9.64
N GLU A 87 11.31 4.25 8.88
CA GLU A 87 12.63 4.39 8.24
C GLU A 87 13.69 5.09 9.12
N TRP A 88 13.33 5.60 10.30
CA TRP A 88 14.25 6.24 11.26
C TRP A 88 14.52 5.38 12.51
#